data_AF-A0A814LMI0-F1
#
_entry.id   AF-A0A814LMI0-F1
#
_cell.length_a   1.000
_cell.length_b   1.000
_cell.length_c   1.000
_cell.angle_alpha   90.00
_cell.angle_beta   90.00
_cell.angle_gamma   90.00
#
_symmetry.space_group_name_H-M   'P 1'
#
loop_
_entity.id
_entity.type
_entity.pdbx_description
1 polymer ?
#
loop_
_entity_poly.entity_id
_entity_poly.type
_entity_poly.pdbx_seq_one_letter_code
_entity_poly.pdbx_strand_id
1 'polypeptide(L)'
;MNSFIKTAGANFEGGKIIKHMTRDSNCKFTSNIQIGMDAPFFGEPAGTDIREKGPSERQFGSYDRNIMIRDIKKCFNKANEIMTQNRIVDLVVQIARGRNGLIFLQDDILPVLQSIFMISNTSTIDLNEPNIQNYNFANGGRLYITFGYRTTDYFDYTKMINEYIFMNIGMFARLTENLTAGQVCIPSATYDVVKNGMDLTVHAVNYNYFDFCFNLGLMHINLFGIADNMPFITTDDYTLEDFMELINNNYQ
;
A
#
# COMPACT_ATOMS: atom_id res chain seq x y z
N MET A 1 -10.21 5.25 -28.78
CA MET A 1 -10.13 5.36 -27.31
C MET A 1 -9.52 4.07 -26.77
N ASN A 2 -8.26 4.10 -26.33
CA ASN A 2 -7.61 2.93 -25.76
C ASN A 2 -8.21 2.64 -24.37
N SER A 3 -9.03 1.59 -24.30
CA SER A 3 -9.85 1.19 -23.15
C SER A 3 -9.08 0.49 -22.02
N PHE A 4 -7.84 0.88 -21.75
CA PHE A 4 -6.93 0.07 -20.92
C PHE A 4 -7.08 0.27 -19.41
N ILE A 5 -7.70 1.36 -18.95
CA ILE A 5 -7.87 1.65 -17.52
C ILE A 5 -9.34 1.52 -17.14
N LYS A 6 -9.70 0.36 -16.59
CA LYS A 6 -11.05 0.09 -16.07
C LYS A 6 -11.21 0.46 -14.59
N THR A 7 -10.10 0.52 -13.86
CA THR A 7 -10.08 0.77 -12.43
C THR A 7 -8.83 1.55 -12.06
N ALA A 8 -9.00 2.67 -11.36
CA ALA A 8 -7.91 3.57 -11.04
C ALA A 8 -8.03 4.21 -9.65
N GLY A 9 -6.88 4.59 -9.12
CA GLY A 9 -6.77 5.30 -7.86
C GLY A 9 -5.48 6.10 -7.75
N ALA A 10 -5.33 6.90 -6.71
CA ALA A 10 -4.13 7.70 -6.49
C ALA A 10 -3.72 7.80 -5.02
N ASN A 11 -2.42 7.91 -4.77
CA ASN A 11 -1.81 8.23 -3.47
C ASN A 11 -0.40 8.81 -3.68
N PHE A 12 0.31 9.14 -2.61
CA PHE A 12 1.70 9.63 -2.75
C PHE A 12 2.68 8.54 -3.17
N GLU A 13 2.40 7.31 -2.75
CA GLU A 13 3.32 6.20 -2.93
C GLU A 13 3.39 5.71 -4.37
N GLY A 14 2.26 5.38 -5.00
CA GLY A 14 2.27 4.79 -6.35
C GLY A 14 3.22 3.59 -6.48
N GLY A 15 3.50 2.84 -5.41
CA GLY A 15 4.50 1.78 -5.43
C GLY A 15 5.97 2.23 -5.55
N LYS A 16 6.29 3.52 -5.39
CA LYS A 16 7.67 4.05 -5.29
C LYS A 16 8.48 3.31 -4.24
N ILE A 17 7.87 2.90 -3.13
CA ILE A 17 8.53 2.06 -2.14
C ILE A 17 8.98 0.71 -2.69
N ILE A 18 8.22 0.07 -3.57
CA ILE A 18 8.63 -1.20 -4.17
C ILE A 18 9.89 -0.99 -5.01
N LYS A 19 9.94 0.09 -5.78
CA LYS A 19 11.13 0.47 -6.55
C LYS A 19 12.33 0.79 -5.64
N HIS A 20 12.10 1.35 -4.47
CA HIS A 20 13.14 1.55 -3.45
C HIS A 20 13.66 0.22 -2.92
N MET A 21 12.76 -0.66 -2.48
CA MET A 21 13.11 -1.95 -1.86
C MET A 21 13.77 -2.94 -2.83
N THR A 22 13.38 -2.92 -4.11
CA THR A 22 13.99 -3.79 -5.15
C THR A 22 15.44 -3.44 -5.50
N ARG A 23 15.98 -2.33 -4.97
CA ARG A 23 17.40 -2.00 -5.09
C ARG A 23 18.27 -2.81 -4.14
N ASP A 24 17.68 -3.39 -3.10
CA ASP A 24 18.39 -4.22 -2.14
C ASP A 24 18.44 -5.68 -2.60
N SER A 25 19.65 -6.25 -2.68
CA SER A 25 19.86 -7.64 -3.03
C SER A 25 19.32 -8.64 -2.01
N ASN A 26 19.09 -8.20 -0.76
CA ASN A 26 18.51 -9.03 0.30
C ASN A 26 16.96 -9.07 0.21
N CYS A 27 16.34 -8.10 -0.44
CA CYS A 27 14.90 -8.12 -0.71
C CYS A 27 14.58 -9.07 -1.86
N LYS A 28 14.07 -10.28 -1.57
CA LYS A 28 13.84 -11.31 -2.61
C LYS A 28 12.49 -11.21 -3.29
N PHE A 29 11.48 -10.78 -2.54
CA PHE A 29 10.11 -10.72 -3.02
C PHE A 29 9.45 -9.46 -2.46
N THR A 30 8.62 -8.83 -3.30
CA THR A 30 7.90 -7.63 -2.94
C THR A 30 6.42 -7.76 -3.28
N SER A 31 5.55 -7.22 -2.44
CA SER A 31 4.15 -7.02 -2.78
C SER A 31 3.68 -5.64 -2.35
N ASN A 32 2.83 -5.03 -3.17
CA ASN A 32 2.20 -3.75 -2.94
C ASN A 32 0.68 -3.93 -2.87
N ILE A 33 0.18 -4.12 -1.66
CA ILE A 33 -1.24 -4.24 -1.41
C ILE A 33 -1.82 -2.85 -1.23
N GLN A 34 -2.94 -2.59 -1.87
CA GLN A 34 -3.60 -1.29 -1.83
C GLN A 34 -5.05 -1.43 -1.38
N ILE A 35 -5.46 -0.60 -0.43
CA ILE A 35 -6.80 -0.58 0.13
C ILE A 35 -7.50 0.67 -0.38
N GLY A 36 -8.64 0.49 -1.06
CA GLY A 36 -9.47 1.61 -1.46
C GLY A 36 -9.97 2.36 -0.23
N MET A 37 -9.56 3.61 -0.07
CA MET A 37 -9.71 4.39 1.15
C MET A 37 -10.12 5.84 0.86
N ASP A 38 -10.57 6.47 1.93
CA ASP A 38 -10.70 7.91 2.22
C ASP A 38 -10.17 8.94 1.19
N ALA A 39 -11.10 9.86 0.84
CA ALA A 39 -10.98 11.15 0.12
C ALA A 39 -10.72 11.17 -1.40
N PRO A 40 -11.57 11.86 -2.19
CA PRO A 40 -13.03 11.93 -2.10
C PRO A 40 -13.69 10.79 -2.89
N PHE A 41 -14.83 10.33 -2.39
CA PHE A 41 -15.79 9.66 -3.24
C PHE A 41 -16.64 10.77 -3.87
N PHE A 42 -16.57 10.95 -5.20
CA PHE A 42 -17.44 11.89 -5.91
C PHE A 42 -17.47 13.33 -5.35
N GLY A 43 -16.34 14.02 -5.19
CA GLY A 43 -16.39 15.45 -4.82
C GLY A 43 -15.86 15.76 -3.43
N GLU A 44 -16.22 14.99 -2.42
CA GLU A 44 -16.13 15.51 -1.05
C GLU A 44 -14.93 14.97 -0.24
N PRO A 45 -13.91 15.80 0.07
CA PRO A 45 -12.87 15.39 0.99
C PRO A 45 -13.50 15.08 2.35
N ALA A 46 -13.11 13.96 2.97
CA ALA A 46 -13.53 13.67 4.34
C ALA A 46 -13.10 14.83 5.24
N GLY A 47 -14.08 15.59 5.75
CA GLY A 47 -13.88 16.72 6.64
C GLY A 47 -13.09 16.33 7.89
N THR A 48 -12.47 17.31 8.54
CA THR A 48 -11.70 17.07 9.78
C THR A 48 -12.54 16.40 10.87
N ASP A 49 -13.83 16.73 10.92
CA ASP A 49 -14.84 16.16 11.81
C ASP A 49 -15.12 14.66 11.54
N ILE A 50 -14.98 14.21 10.29
CA ILE A 50 -15.08 12.79 9.91
C ILE A 50 -13.78 12.06 10.27
N ARG A 51 -12.62 12.70 10.02
CA ARG A 51 -11.29 12.15 10.33
C ARG A 51 -11.03 11.97 11.82
N GLU A 52 -11.65 12.82 12.67
CA GLU A 52 -11.54 12.75 14.13
C GLU A 52 -12.37 11.62 14.76
N LYS A 53 -13.37 11.09 14.04
CA LYS A 53 -14.25 10.00 14.53
C LYS A 53 -13.64 8.60 14.37
N GLY A 54 -12.39 8.50 13.92
CA GLY A 54 -11.70 7.25 13.63
C GLY A 54 -11.63 6.95 12.13
N PRO A 55 -11.38 5.69 11.73
CA PRO A 55 -11.21 5.35 10.31
C PRO A 55 -12.49 5.64 9.52
N SER A 56 -12.42 6.54 8.55
CA SER A 56 -13.63 7.02 7.87
C SER A 56 -14.32 5.93 7.06
N GLU A 57 -13.57 4.92 6.59
CA GLU A 57 -14.13 3.88 5.74
C GLU A 57 -15.23 3.09 6.47
N ARG A 58 -15.14 3.03 7.81
CA ARG A 58 -16.14 2.41 8.69
C ARG A 58 -17.49 3.13 8.67
N GLN A 59 -17.54 4.35 8.15
CA GLN A 59 -18.75 5.17 8.05
C GLN A 59 -19.51 4.92 6.73
N PHE A 60 -18.93 4.18 5.78
CA PHE A 60 -19.57 3.86 4.51
C PHE A 60 -20.37 2.55 4.61
N GLY A 61 -21.63 2.57 4.20
CA GLY A 61 -22.50 1.37 4.24
C GLY A 61 -22.03 0.20 3.36
N SER A 62 -21.14 0.46 2.39
CA SER A 62 -20.55 -0.58 1.53
C SER A 62 -19.22 -1.14 2.05
N TYR A 63 -18.69 -0.60 3.16
CA TYR A 63 -17.46 -1.10 3.75
C TYR A 63 -17.71 -2.40 4.50
N ASP A 64 -17.00 -3.45 4.10
CA ASP A 64 -16.96 -4.72 4.80
C ASP A 64 -15.55 -5.02 5.29
N ARG A 65 -15.33 -4.76 6.58
CA ARG A 65 -14.08 -5.05 7.28
C ARG A 65 -13.67 -6.53 7.15
N ASN A 66 -14.62 -7.46 7.21
CA ASN A 66 -14.32 -8.88 7.16
C ASN A 66 -13.79 -9.30 5.79
N ILE A 67 -14.34 -8.72 4.72
CA ILE A 67 -13.83 -8.91 3.36
C ILE A 67 -12.41 -8.36 3.24
N MET A 68 -12.16 -7.13 3.72
CA MET A 68 -10.83 -6.51 3.70
C MET A 68 -9.81 -7.40 4.44
N ILE A 69 -10.13 -7.82 5.66
CA ILE A 69 -9.27 -8.69 6.47
C ILE A 69 -9.03 -10.04 5.79
N ARG A 70 -10.07 -10.66 5.23
CA ARG A 70 -9.96 -11.92 4.49
C ARG A 70 -8.98 -11.78 3.33
N ASP A 71 -9.05 -10.68 2.57
CA ASP A 71 -8.22 -10.49 1.38
C ASP A 71 -6.78 -10.13 1.74
N ILE A 72 -6.55 -9.30 2.78
CA ILE A 72 -5.20 -9.10 3.37
C ILE A 72 -4.62 -10.44 3.86
N LYS A 73 -5.43 -11.27 4.52
CA LYS A 73 -5.01 -12.59 5.00
C LYS A 73 -4.55 -13.50 3.86
N LYS A 74 -5.17 -13.44 2.67
CA LYS A 74 -4.69 -14.18 1.48
C LYS A 74 -3.27 -13.77 1.10
N CYS A 75 -2.97 -12.46 1.11
CA CYS A 75 -1.65 -11.97 0.78
C CYS A 75 -0.58 -12.43 1.78
N PHE A 76 -0.87 -12.37 3.08
CA PHE A 76 0.05 -12.86 4.10
C PHE A 76 0.24 -14.39 4.05
N ASN A 77 -0.81 -15.15 3.75
CA ASN A 77 -0.67 -16.59 3.50
C ASN A 77 0.29 -16.86 2.33
N LYS A 78 0.19 -16.05 1.26
CA LYS A 78 1.10 -16.17 0.13
C LYS A 78 2.55 -15.83 0.50
N ALA A 79 2.76 -14.80 1.31
CA ALA A 79 4.07 -14.48 1.86
C ALA A 79 4.64 -15.64 2.67
N ASN A 80 3.85 -16.25 3.57
CA ASN A 80 4.27 -17.40 4.36
C ASN A 80 4.65 -18.62 3.51
N GLU A 81 3.89 -18.87 2.43
CA GLU A 81 4.19 -19.92 1.46
C GLU A 81 5.57 -19.69 0.81
N ILE A 82 5.82 -18.46 0.32
CA ILE A 82 7.09 -18.09 -0.32
C ILE A 82 8.24 -18.16 0.67
N MET A 83 8.06 -17.64 1.88
CA MET A 83 9.06 -17.71 2.95
C MET A 83 9.47 -19.16 3.23
N THR A 84 8.48 -20.04 3.37
CA THR A 84 8.72 -21.47 3.61
C THR A 84 9.44 -22.14 2.44
N GLN A 85 8.98 -21.91 1.20
CA GLN A 85 9.56 -22.52 -0.01
C GLN A 85 11.01 -22.08 -0.25
N ASN A 86 11.33 -20.81 0.05
CA ASN A 86 12.64 -20.21 -0.22
C ASN A 86 13.55 -20.16 1.01
N ARG A 87 13.09 -20.65 2.18
CA ARG A 87 13.81 -20.59 3.46
C ARG A 87 14.17 -19.16 3.89
N ILE A 88 13.32 -18.20 3.53
CA ILE A 88 13.44 -16.81 3.97
C ILE A 88 12.81 -16.72 5.36
N VAL A 89 13.55 -16.13 6.30
CA VAL A 89 13.13 -16.07 7.71
C VAL A 89 12.59 -14.69 8.11
N ASP A 90 12.91 -13.63 7.37
CA ASP A 90 12.52 -12.27 7.73
C ASP A 90 11.41 -11.72 6.81
N LEU A 91 10.47 -10.98 7.42
CA LEU A 91 9.38 -10.29 6.74
C LEU A 91 9.35 -8.84 7.19
N VAL A 92 9.33 -7.92 6.23
CA VAL A 92 9.15 -6.49 6.47
C VAL A 92 7.77 -6.09 5.96
N VAL A 93 6.97 -5.47 6.82
CA VAL A 93 5.66 -4.91 6.45
C VAL A 93 5.67 -3.42 6.71
N GLN A 94 5.45 -2.63 5.65
CA GLN A 94 5.18 -1.20 5.79
C GLN A 94 3.68 -0.94 5.75
N ILE A 95 3.20 -0.15 6.72
CA ILE A 95 1.81 0.31 6.78
C ILE A 95 1.78 1.80 6.42
N ALA A 96 1.24 2.11 5.24
CA ALA A 96 1.10 3.45 4.71
C ALA A 96 -0.33 3.99 4.92
N ARG A 97 -0.71 4.17 6.20
CA ARG A 97 -2.06 4.58 6.65
C ARG A 97 -2.09 5.89 7.47
N GLY A 98 -0.99 6.64 7.51
CA GLY A 98 -0.92 7.90 8.24
C GLY A 98 -1.29 7.76 9.73
N ARG A 99 -2.10 8.69 10.26
CA ARG A 99 -2.43 8.78 11.70
C ARG A 99 -3.11 7.53 12.27
N ASN A 100 -3.79 6.75 11.43
CA ASN A 100 -4.51 5.54 11.85
C ASN A 100 -3.68 4.26 11.66
N GLY A 101 -2.40 4.36 11.30
CA GLY A 101 -1.52 3.21 11.07
C GLY A 101 -1.44 2.29 12.29
N LEU A 102 -1.22 2.84 13.48
CA LEU A 102 -1.09 2.04 14.70
C LEU A 102 -2.38 1.30 15.06
N ILE A 103 -3.53 1.98 14.99
CA ILE A 103 -4.83 1.36 15.27
C ILE A 103 -5.11 0.23 14.28
N PHE A 104 -4.82 0.46 12.99
CA PHE A 104 -4.95 -0.59 11.97
C PHE A 104 -3.98 -1.75 12.20
N LEU A 105 -2.74 -1.49 12.62
CA LEU A 105 -1.84 -2.56 13.00
C LEU A 105 -2.47 -3.41 14.10
N GLN A 106 -2.91 -2.78 15.19
CA GLN A 106 -3.40 -3.48 16.38
C GLN A 106 -4.72 -4.22 16.15
N ASP A 107 -5.69 -3.57 15.52
CA ASP A 107 -7.04 -4.10 15.36
C ASP A 107 -7.14 -5.10 14.21
N ASP A 108 -6.42 -4.85 13.11
CA ASP A 108 -6.65 -5.48 11.82
C ASP A 108 -5.49 -6.40 11.39
N ILE A 109 -4.25 -5.91 11.41
CA ILE A 109 -3.11 -6.60 10.81
C ILE A 109 -2.45 -7.60 11.76
N LEU A 110 -2.20 -7.20 13.02
CA LEU A 110 -1.50 -8.02 14.01
C LEU A 110 -2.24 -9.34 14.29
N PRO A 111 -3.58 -9.37 14.44
CA PRO A 111 -4.31 -10.63 14.59
C PRO A 111 -4.15 -11.57 13.38
N VAL A 112 -4.10 -11.02 12.17
CA VAL A 112 -3.87 -11.81 10.95
C VAL A 112 -2.46 -12.41 10.97
N LEU A 113 -1.44 -11.60 11.25
CA LEU A 113 -0.04 -12.03 11.35
C LEU A 113 0.15 -13.10 12.43
N GLN A 114 -0.44 -12.91 13.61
CA GLN A 114 -0.42 -13.90 14.70
C GLN A 114 -1.03 -15.24 14.26
N SER A 115 -2.14 -15.21 13.52
CA SER A 115 -2.81 -16.42 13.04
C SER A 115 -2.03 -17.21 11.98
N ILE A 116 -1.07 -16.57 11.30
CA ILE A 116 -0.31 -17.17 10.19
C ILE A 116 1.10 -17.55 10.62
N PHE A 117 1.81 -16.63 11.29
CA PHE A 117 3.24 -16.73 11.56
C PHE A 117 3.58 -17.11 13.00
N MET A 118 2.58 -17.26 13.88
CA MET A 118 2.76 -17.59 15.30
C MET A 118 3.80 -16.68 15.99
N ILE A 119 3.67 -15.36 15.79
CA ILE A 119 4.60 -14.37 16.31
C ILE A 119 4.42 -14.16 17.83
N SER A 120 5.47 -13.72 18.53
CA SER A 120 5.37 -13.37 19.96
C SER A 120 4.43 -12.19 20.22
N ASN A 121 3.74 -12.19 21.37
CA ASN A 121 2.89 -11.05 21.80
C ASN A 121 3.69 -9.82 22.24
N THR A 122 5.00 -9.97 22.45
CA THR A 122 5.89 -8.87 22.82
C THR A 122 6.59 -8.34 21.58
N SER A 123 6.34 -7.08 21.26
CA SER A 123 7.18 -6.31 20.34
C SER A 123 8.32 -5.66 21.10
N THR A 124 9.50 -5.57 20.48
CA THR A 124 10.52 -4.61 20.89
C THR A 124 10.41 -3.38 19.99
N ILE A 125 10.31 -2.20 20.61
CA ILE A 125 10.46 -0.93 19.91
C ILE A 125 11.95 -0.69 19.76
N ASP A 126 12.42 -0.41 18.55
CA ASP A 126 13.78 0.09 18.37
C ASP A 126 13.83 1.52 18.92
N LEU A 127 14.59 1.75 19.99
CA LEU A 127 14.67 3.07 20.61
C LEU A 127 15.34 4.10 19.70
N ASN A 128 16.06 3.67 18.67
CA ASN A 128 16.63 4.55 17.65
C ASN A 128 15.65 4.78 16.49
N GLU A 129 14.60 3.96 16.35
CA GLU A 129 13.58 4.06 15.31
C GLU A 129 12.19 3.79 15.90
N PRO A 130 11.56 4.79 16.55
CA PRO A 130 10.29 4.60 17.24
C PRO A 130 9.14 4.19 16.31
N ASN A 131 9.33 4.33 14.99
CA ASN A 131 8.37 3.91 13.98
C ASN A 131 8.48 2.43 13.59
N ILE A 132 9.46 1.70 14.14
CA ILE A 132 9.65 0.27 13.88
C ILE A 132 9.29 -0.57 15.10
N GLN A 133 8.40 -1.55 14.88
CA GLN A 133 8.07 -2.59 15.85
C GLN A 133 8.58 -3.93 15.35
N ASN A 134 9.36 -4.62 16.19
CA ASN A 134 9.96 -5.90 15.86
C ASN A 134 9.29 -7.02 16.65
N TYR A 135 8.98 -8.12 15.97
CA TYR A 135 8.46 -9.35 16.58
C TYR A 135 9.32 -10.54 16.15
N ASN A 136 9.43 -11.53 17.02
CA ASN A 136 10.12 -12.77 16.68
C ASN A 136 9.13 -13.80 16.15
N PHE A 137 9.47 -14.45 15.05
CA PHE A 137 8.80 -15.65 14.59
C PHE A 137 9.23 -16.85 15.44
N ALA A 138 8.33 -17.82 15.60
CA ALA A 138 8.63 -19.07 16.32
C ALA A 138 9.77 -19.87 15.66
N ASN A 139 10.01 -19.69 14.35
CA ASN A 139 11.07 -20.35 13.60
C ASN A 139 12.44 -19.63 13.67
N GLY A 140 12.57 -18.58 14.49
CA GLY A 140 13.83 -17.85 14.68
C GLY A 140 14.05 -16.66 13.74
N GLY A 141 13.11 -16.39 12.82
CA GLY A 141 13.10 -15.19 11.99
C GLY A 141 12.47 -13.97 12.66
N ARG A 142 12.42 -12.85 11.94
CA ARG A 142 11.88 -11.58 12.44
C ARG A 142 10.82 -10.97 11.54
N LEU A 143 9.81 -10.40 12.19
CA LEU A 143 8.83 -9.51 11.58
C LEU A 143 9.19 -8.07 11.95
N TYR A 144 9.42 -7.25 10.93
CA TYR A 144 9.63 -5.82 11.03
C TYR A 144 8.37 -5.11 10.57
N ILE A 145 7.73 -4.33 11.45
CA ILE A 145 6.62 -3.46 11.09
C ILE A 145 7.12 -2.03 11.10
N THR A 146 6.95 -1.30 10.00
CA THR A 146 7.22 0.13 9.93
C THR A 146 5.98 0.91 9.51
N PHE A 147 5.89 2.16 9.95
CA PHE A 147 4.88 3.11 9.51
C PHE A 147 5.54 4.17 8.63
N GLY A 148 5.07 4.27 7.39
CA GLY A 148 5.64 5.22 6.44
C GLY A 148 4.68 5.44 5.28
N TYR A 149 4.50 6.71 4.92
CA TYR A 149 3.52 7.14 3.91
C TYR A 149 4.14 8.06 2.84
N ARG A 150 5.41 8.41 3.01
CA ARG A 150 6.20 9.28 2.15
C ARG A 150 7.56 8.66 1.91
N THR A 151 8.25 9.15 0.88
CA THR A 151 9.60 8.68 0.52
C THR A 151 10.62 8.87 1.64
N THR A 152 10.42 9.85 2.52
CA THR A 152 11.26 10.10 3.69
C THR A 152 11.10 9.08 4.81
N ASP A 153 10.01 8.31 4.79
CA ASP A 153 9.62 7.41 5.87
C ASP A 153 9.79 5.94 5.48
N TYR A 154 10.46 5.69 4.35
CA TYR A 154 10.67 4.34 3.86
C TYR A 154 11.55 3.54 4.81
N PHE A 155 11.24 2.25 4.88
CA PHE A 155 12.10 1.30 5.55
C PHE A 155 13.55 1.41 5.03
N ASP A 156 14.48 1.59 5.95
CA ASP A 156 15.91 1.56 5.64
C ASP A 156 16.39 0.11 5.53
N TYR A 157 16.39 -0.39 4.29
CA TYR A 157 16.80 -1.75 3.99
C TYR A 157 18.27 -2.05 4.30
N THR A 158 19.13 -1.03 4.49
CA THR A 158 20.56 -1.25 4.78
C THR A 158 20.80 -1.96 6.10
N LYS A 159 19.75 -2.07 6.93
CA LYS A 159 19.73 -2.77 8.22
C LYS A 159 19.45 -4.25 8.11
N MET A 160 19.02 -4.72 6.94
CA MET A 160 18.70 -6.12 6.71
C MET A 160 19.95 -6.91 6.39
N ILE A 161 20.33 -7.79 7.32
CA ILE A 161 21.46 -8.71 7.15
C ILE A 161 21.03 -9.97 6.39
N ASN A 162 19.83 -10.47 6.70
CA ASN A 162 19.29 -11.67 6.06
C ASN A 162 18.46 -11.31 4.84
N GLU A 163 18.22 -12.32 4.00
CA GLU A 163 17.19 -12.26 2.97
C GLU A 163 15.81 -12.08 3.60
N TYR A 164 14.95 -11.28 2.96
CA TYR A 164 13.61 -10.99 3.44
C TYR A 164 12.59 -10.83 2.31
N ILE A 165 11.32 -10.92 2.69
CA ILE A 165 10.18 -10.48 1.87
C ILE A 165 9.75 -9.10 2.35
N PHE A 166 9.41 -8.22 1.41
CA PHE A 166 8.83 -6.92 1.70
C PHE A 166 7.37 -6.84 1.28
N MET A 167 6.52 -6.29 2.12
CA MET A 167 5.11 -6.05 1.85
C MET A 167 4.74 -4.61 2.21
N ASN A 168 4.24 -3.85 1.24
CA ASN A 168 3.60 -2.58 1.52
C ASN A 168 2.08 -2.78 1.60
N ILE A 169 1.45 -2.21 2.63
CA ILE A 169 0.00 -2.06 2.74
C ILE A 169 -0.31 -0.58 2.67
N GLY A 170 -0.65 -0.13 1.48
CA GLY A 170 -0.99 1.25 1.18
C GLY A 170 -2.48 1.49 1.03
N MET A 171 -2.79 2.77 0.93
CA MET A 171 -4.16 3.29 0.87
C MET A 171 -4.24 4.30 -0.25
N PHE A 172 -5.35 4.31 -0.96
CA PHE A 172 -5.50 5.17 -2.13
C PHE A 172 -6.90 5.75 -2.25
N ALA A 173 -6.93 6.97 -2.77
CA ALA A 173 -8.12 7.67 -3.22
C ALA A 173 -8.61 7.02 -4.51
N ARG A 174 -9.87 6.58 -4.55
CA ARG A 174 -10.47 6.01 -5.76
C ARG A 174 -10.73 7.08 -6.81
N LEU A 175 -10.42 6.76 -8.07
CA LEU A 175 -10.75 7.60 -9.22
C LEU A 175 -11.85 6.98 -10.10
N THR A 176 -12.28 5.74 -9.81
CA THR A 176 -13.34 5.03 -10.54
C THR A 176 -14.46 4.55 -9.61
N GLU A 177 -15.69 4.53 -10.12
CA GLU A 177 -16.90 4.19 -9.34
C GLU A 177 -17.02 2.71 -8.96
N ASN A 178 -16.36 1.82 -9.71
CA ASN A 178 -16.41 0.37 -9.53
C ASN A 178 -15.57 -0.16 -8.34
N LEU A 179 -15.05 0.74 -7.50
CA LEU A 179 -14.27 0.43 -6.30
C LEU A 179 -15.07 0.74 -5.03
N THR A 180 -15.16 -0.24 -4.14
CA THR A 180 -15.75 -0.05 -2.81
C THR A 180 -14.68 0.33 -1.78
N ALA A 181 -15.09 1.05 -0.73
CA ALA A 181 -14.21 1.34 0.40
C ALA A 181 -13.81 0.03 1.10
N GLY A 182 -12.55 -0.08 1.51
CA GLY A 182 -11.97 -1.29 2.09
C GLY A 182 -11.61 -2.38 1.07
N GLN A 183 -11.86 -2.17 -0.22
CA GLN A 183 -11.51 -3.15 -1.23
C GLN A 183 -9.99 -3.29 -1.36
N VAL A 184 -9.50 -4.52 -1.20
CA VAL A 184 -8.08 -4.86 -1.32
C VAL A 184 -7.76 -5.15 -2.78
N CYS A 185 -6.75 -4.45 -3.28
CA CYS A 185 -6.35 -4.41 -4.67
C CYS A 185 -4.84 -4.64 -4.80
N ILE A 186 -4.42 -5.14 -5.96
CA ILE A 186 -3.01 -5.22 -6.37
C ILE A 186 -2.81 -4.29 -7.57
N PRO A 187 -1.90 -3.30 -7.51
CA PRO A 187 -1.63 -2.44 -8.66
C PRO A 187 -1.11 -3.25 -9.84
N SER A 188 -1.75 -3.15 -11.00
CA SER A 188 -1.21 -3.73 -12.24
C SER A 188 -0.17 -2.83 -12.88
N ALA A 189 -0.39 -1.53 -12.81
CA ALA A 189 0.56 -0.51 -13.21
C ALA A 189 0.53 0.64 -12.20
N THR A 190 1.69 1.26 -12.01
CA THR A 190 1.80 2.50 -11.26
C THR A 190 2.41 3.60 -12.12
N TYR A 191 1.86 4.81 -12.01
CA TYR A 191 2.22 5.98 -12.80
C TYR A 191 2.81 7.02 -11.85
N ASP A 192 4.08 7.36 -12.02
CA ASP A 192 4.75 8.42 -11.25
C ASP A 192 4.34 9.78 -11.81
N VAL A 193 3.50 10.51 -11.08
CA VAL A 193 2.94 11.79 -11.52
C VAL A 193 3.63 12.93 -10.79
N VAL A 194 4.12 13.89 -11.56
CA VAL A 194 4.76 15.11 -11.03
C VAL A 194 4.05 16.35 -11.57
N LYS A 195 4.01 17.41 -10.75
CA LYS A 195 3.46 18.71 -11.12
C LYS A 195 4.58 19.66 -11.51
N ASN A 196 4.53 20.18 -12.74
CA ASN A 196 5.46 21.17 -13.26
C ASN A 196 4.68 22.47 -13.55
N GLY A 197 4.68 23.39 -12.59
CA GLY A 197 3.83 24.59 -12.67
C GLY A 197 2.35 24.23 -12.50
N MET A 198 1.52 24.50 -13.52
CA MET A 198 0.11 24.11 -13.54
C MET A 198 -0.14 22.72 -14.14
N ASP A 199 0.82 22.18 -14.89
CA ASP A 199 0.63 20.95 -15.65
C ASP A 199 1.05 19.71 -14.83
N LEU A 200 0.29 18.63 -14.97
CA LEU A 200 0.71 17.31 -14.54
C LEU A 200 1.48 16.62 -15.66
N THR A 201 2.42 15.76 -15.29
CA THR A 201 3.15 14.90 -16.25
C THR A 201 3.39 13.53 -15.64
N VAL A 202 3.35 12.48 -16.48
CA VAL A 202 3.74 11.12 -16.09
C VAL A 202 5.22 10.96 -16.37
N HIS A 203 6.00 10.81 -15.32
CA HIS A 203 7.46 10.67 -15.41
C HIS A 203 7.88 9.20 -15.67
N ALA A 204 7.17 8.24 -15.09
CA ALA A 204 7.48 6.81 -15.27
C ALA A 204 6.24 5.93 -15.09
N VAL A 205 6.24 4.77 -15.74
CA VAL A 205 5.25 3.71 -15.53
C VAL A 205 5.95 2.41 -15.15
N ASN A 206 5.47 1.78 -14.07
CA ASN A 206 5.97 0.49 -13.62
C ASN A 206 4.84 -0.54 -13.67
N TYR A 207 5.06 -1.64 -14.36
CA TYR A 207 4.13 -2.77 -14.39
C TYR A 207 4.51 -3.78 -13.31
N ASN A 208 3.55 -4.13 -12.44
CA ASN A 208 3.85 -4.91 -11.24
C ASN A 208 3.48 -6.40 -11.40
N TYR A 209 3.74 -6.98 -12.57
CA TYR A 209 3.49 -8.41 -12.83
C TYR A 209 4.33 -9.34 -11.93
N PHE A 210 5.41 -8.82 -11.35
CA PHE A 210 6.28 -9.53 -10.41
C PHE A 210 5.82 -9.41 -8.95
N ASP A 211 4.73 -8.68 -8.67
CA ASP A 211 4.13 -8.67 -7.33
C ASP A 211 3.68 -10.09 -6.98
N PHE A 212 4.20 -10.63 -5.88
CA PHE A 212 3.93 -12.04 -5.56
C PHE A 212 2.45 -12.31 -5.20
N CYS A 213 1.67 -11.27 -4.92
CA CYS A 213 0.22 -11.35 -4.70
C CYS A 213 -0.61 -11.16 -5.98
N PHE A 214 0.01 -10.89 -7.13
CA PHE A 214 -0.68 -10.54 -8.38
C PHE A 214 -1.74 -11.57 -8.80
N ASN A 215 -1.45 -12.86 -8.62
CA ASN A 215 -2.32 -13.96 -9.06
C ASN A 215 -3.30 -14.49 -7.99
N LEU A 216 -3.55 -13.74 -6.91
CA LEU A 216 -4.46 -14.16 -5.84
C LEU A 216 -5.96 -13.97 -6.15
N GLY A 217 -6.30 -13.57 -7.38
CA GLY A 217 -7.68 -13.28 -7.78
C GLY A 217 -8.26 -12.03 -7.11
N LEU A 218 -7.39 -11.14 -6.61
CA LEU A 218 -7.76 -9.82 -6.11
C LEU A 218 -7.96 -8.85 -7.28
N MET A 219 -8.69 -7.76 -7.04
CA MET A 219 -8.89 -6.73 -8.06
C MET A 219 -7.56 -6.08 -8.44
N HIS A 220 -7.36 -5.85 -9.74
CA HIS A 220 -6.20 -5.12 -10.25
C HIS A 220 -6.55 -3.66 -10.53
N ILE A 221 -5.64 -2.75 -10.18
CA ILE A 221 -5.85 -1.31 -10.31
C ILE A 221 -4.67 -0.60 -10.99
N ASN A 222 -4.96 0.50 -11.67
CA ASN A 222 -3.92 1.46 -12.05
C ASN A 222 -3.77 2.48 -10.91
N LEU A 223 -2.56 2.73 -10.46
CA LEU A 223 -2.31 3.61 -9.32
C LEU A 223 -1.41 4.79 -9.71
N PHE A 224 -1.92 6.00 -9.53
CA PHE A 224 -1.17 7.23 -9.74
C PHE A 224 -0.45 7.65 -8.45
N GLY A 225 0.88 7.64 -8.48
CA GLY A 225 1.76 8.07 -7.39
C GLY A 225 2.14 9.54 -7.52
N ILE A 226 1.52 10.42 -6.75
CA ILE A 226 1.87 11.86 -6.74
C ILE A 226 3.08 12.17 -5.86
N ALA A 227 3.74 13.30 -6.09
CA ALA A 227 4.89 13.72 -5.28
C ALA A 227 4.49 14.12 -3.85
N ASP A 228 5.37 13.90 -2.86
CA ASP A 228 5.11 14.15 -1.43
C ASP A 228 4.71 15.59 -1.08
N ASN A 229 5.10 16.54 -1.93
CA ASN A 229 4.83 17.97 -1.80
C ASN A 229 3.55 18.43 -2.54
N MET A 230 2.89 17.54 -3.28
CA MET A 230 1.62 17.86 -3.92
C MET A 230 0.48 17.89 -2.88
N PRO A 231 -0.56 18.71 -3.06
CA PRO A 231 -1.77 18.58 -2.27
C PRO A 231 -2.37 17.19 -2.51
N PHE A 232 -3.01 16.63 -1.48
CA PHE A 232 -3.72 15.37 -1.62
C PHE A 232 -4.80 15.54 -2.69
N ILE A 233 -4.91 14.58 -3.61
CA ILE A 233 -5.88 14.66 -4.71
C ILE A 233 -7.29 14.71 -4.12
N THR A 234 -7.95 15.84 -4.33
CA THR A 234 -9.40 15.94 -4.29
C THR A 234 -9.90 15.93 -5.74
N THR A 235 -11.13 15.48 -5.96
CA THR A 235 -11.80 15.58 -7.27
C THR A 235 -11.99 17.01 -7.75
N ASP A 236 -11.86 17.99 -6.86
CA ASP A 236 -11.91 19.41 -7.19
C ASP A 236 -10.59 19.88 -7.82
N ASP A 237 -9.47 19.24 -7.47
CA ASP A 237 -8.15 19.58 -8.01
C ASP A 237 -7.78 18.68 -9.20
N TYR A 238 -8.18 17.39 -9.21
CA TYR A 238 -7.85 16.42 -10.25
C TYR A 238 -8.93 15.33 -10.42
N THR A 239 -9.38 15.13 -11.65
CA THR A 239 -10.35 14.12 -12.07
C THR A 239 -9.66 12.90 -12.70
N LEU A 240 -10.40 11.80 -12.89
CA LEU A 240 -9.91 10.67 -13.70
C LEU A 240 -9.56 11.11 -15.13
N GLU A 241 -10.31 12.04 -15.71
CA GLU A 241 -10.07 12.53 -17.07
C GLU A 241 -8.71 13.22 -17.17
N ASP A 242 -8.35 14.04 -16.19
CA ASP A 242 -7.02 14.67 -16.12
C ASP A 242 -5.91 13.62 -16.14
N PHE A 243 -6.03 12.55 -15.34
CA PHE A 243 -5.04 11.47 -15.33
C PHE A 243 -5.01 10.64 -16.63
N MET A 244 -6.17 10.45 -17.27
CA MET A 244 -6.26 9.72 -18.54
C MET A 244 -5.67 10.51 -19.70
N GLU A 245 -5.84 11.84 -19.72
CA GLU A 245 -5.21 12.72 -20.69
C GLU A 245 -3.68 12.64 -20.61
N LEU A 246 -3.13 12.60 -19.39
CA LEU A 246 -1.67 12.43 -19.19
C LEU A 246 -1.13 11.15 -19.82
N ILE A 247 -1.87 10.04 -19.71
CA ILE A 247 -1.45 8.77 -20.28
C ILE A 247 -1.51 8.84 -21.80
N ASN A 248 -2.59 9.40 -22.35
CA ASN A 248 -2.75 9.50 -23.81
C ASN A 248 -1.71 10.42 -24.46
N ASN A 249 -1.24 11.45 -23.76
CA ASN A 249 -0.25 12.40 -24.28
C ASN A 249 1.20 11.90 -24.17
N ASN A 250 1.50 10.98 -23.24
CA ASN A 250 2.86 10.44 -23.05
C ASN A 250 3.13 9.11 -23.78
N TYR A 251 2.09 8.44 -24.31
CA TYR A 251 2.20 7.11 -24.94
C TYR A 251 1.65 7.07 -26.38
N GLN A 252 1.68 8.21 -27.10
CA GLN A 252 1.51 8.25 -28.56
C GLN A 252 2.80 7.87 -29.30
#